data_AF-A0A841TWX5-F1
#
_entry.id   AF-A0A841TWX5-F1
#
_cell.length_a   1.000
_cell.length_b   1.000
_cell.length_c   1.000
_cell.angle_alpha   90.00
_cell.angle_beta   90.00
_cell.angle_gamma   90.00
#
_symmetry.space_group_name_H-M   'P 1'
#
loop_
_entity.id
_entity.type
_entity.pdbx_description
1 polymer ?
#
loop_
_entity_poly.entity_id
_entity_poly.type
_entity_poly.pdbx_seq_one_letter_code
_entity_poly.pdbx_strand_id
1 'polypeptide(L)'
;MKEEDRSSVWDRFMEAKRHAFEEPEGEDAEPDAPRTLEELEAAIAKAAESSGIPETGMPPRASVHPSSRRNWSRWFYRALVVLFAALVSGLFWWGNQQ
;
A
#
# COMPACT_ATOMS: atom_id res chain seq x y z
N MET A 1 -3.46 10.50 -5.90
CA MET A 1 -3.06 10.14 -4.53
C MET A 1 -1.73 10.81 -4.28
N LYS A 2 -1.73 11.79 -3.37
CA LYS A 2 -0.55 12.61 -3.07
C LYS A 2 0.37 11.83 -2.13
N GLU A 3 1.67 12.08 -2.22
CA GLU A 3 2.67 11.41 -1.38
C GLU A 3 2.46 11.69 0.13
N GLU A 4 1.82 12.82 0.45
CA GLU A 4 1.37 13.22 1.80
C GLU A 4 0.40 12.20 2.43
N ASP A 5 -0.40 11.49 1.63
CA ASP A 5 -1.33 10.46 2.15
C ASP A 5 -0.60 9.18 2.58
N ARG A 6 0.62 8.94 2.06
CA ARG A 6 1.41 7.73 2.41
C ARG A 6 2.14 7.89 3.74
N SER A 7 2.61 9.10 4.07
CA SER A 7 3.23 9.36 5.36
C SER A 7 2.22 9.24 6.49
N SER A 8 1.01 9.80 6.32
CA SER A 8 -0.01 9.81 7.37
C SER A 8 -0.49 8.42 7.81
N VAL A 9 -0.56 7.44 6.89
CA VAL A 9 -0.93 6.06 7.22
C VAL A 9 0.23 5.32 7.92
N TRP A 10 1.47 5.57 7.49
CA TRP A 10 2.66 4.97 8.11
C TRP A 10 2.91 5.54 9.51
N ASP A 11 2.71 6.84 9.70
CA ASP A 11 2.85 7.52 10.98
C ASP A 11 1.84 6.96 11.99
N ARG A 12 0.57 6.79 11.58
CA ARG A 12 -0.46 6.16 12.42
C ARG A 12 -0.15 4.71 12.78
N PHE A 13 0.42 3.95 11.85
CA PHE A 13 0.85 2.58 12.12
C PHE A 13 2.01 2.54 13.13
N MET A 14 3.01 3.41 12.96
CA MET A 14 4.16 3.50 13.86
C MET A 14 3.77 4.01 15.25
N GLU A 15 2.80 4.92 15.33
CA GLU A 15 2.22 5.42 16.58
C GLU A 15 1.45 4.32 17.33
N ALA A 16 0.59 3.57 16.63
CA ALA A 16 -0.12 2.42 17.21
C ALA A 16 0.85 1.33 17.67
N LYS A 17 1.90 1.05 16.89
CA LYS A 17 2.95 0.10 17.27
C LYS A 17 3.70 0.57 18.51
N ARG A 18 4.05 1.85 18.59
CA ARG A 18 4.71 2.42 19.77
C ARG A 18 3.80 2.26 20.99
N HIS A 19 2.53 2.65 20.90
CA HIS A 19 1.59 2.55 22.02
C HIS A 19 1.38 1.12 22.52
N ALA A 20 1.42 0.12 21.63
CA ALA A 20 1.33 -1.30 22.03
C ALA A 20 2.61 -1.84 22.69
N PHE A 21 3.75 -1.17 22.47
CA PHE A 21 5.05 -1.56 23.04
C PHE A 21 5.51 -0.64 24.20
N GLU A 22 4.91 0.54 24.35
CA GLU A 22 5.14 1.52 25.44
C GLU A 22 4.10 1.40 26.57
N GLU A 23 3.35 0.29 26.67
CA GLU A 23 2.57 0.05 27.90
C GLU A 23 3.49 0.25 29.12
N PRO A 24 3.15 1.16 30.05
CA PRO A 24 3.99 1.45 31.19
C PRO A 24 4.04 0.19 32.06
N GLU A 25 5.24 -0.23 32.43
CA GLU A 25 5.47 -1.07 33.61
C GLU A 25 5.06 -0.28 34.87
N GLY A 26 3.76 -0.04 35.04
CA GLY A 26 3.17 0.76 36.09
C GLY A 26 2.05 0.01 36.79
N GLU A 27 2.45 -0.82 37.77
CA GLU A 27 1.81 -1.08 39.06
C GLU A 27 0.31 -1.43 39.18
N ASP A 28 -0.41 -1.64 38.08
CA ASP A 28 -1.76 -2.24 38.04
C ASP A 28 -1.81 -3.48 37.12
N ALA A 29 -0.70 -4.20 37.04
CA ALA A 29 -0.65 -5.53 36.42
C ALA A 29 -1.40 -6.53 37.31
N GLU A 30 -2.72 -6.51 37.26
CA GLU A 30 -3.55 -7.64 37.69
C GLU A 30 -3.33 -8.77 36.69
N PRO A 31 -2.65 -9.86 37.08
CA PRO A 31 -2.44 -10.97 36.20
C PRO A 31 -3.72 -11.82 36.20
N ASP A 32 -4.05 -12.36 35.04
CA ASP A 32 -4.65 -13.69 34.97
C ASP A 32 -6.14 -13.79 35.38
N ALA A 33 -7.03 -13.18 34.59
CA ALA A 33 -8.37 -13.73 34.42
C ALA A 33 -8.37 -14.57 33.13
N PRO A 34 -8.72 -15.88 33.16
CA PRO A 34 -8.85 -16.67 31.95
C PRO A 34 -10.07 -16.13 31.18
N ARG A 35 -9.83 -15.20 30.26
CA ARG A 35 -10.85 -14.85 29.26
C ARG A 35 -11.13 -16.12 28.48
N THR A 36 -12.39 -16.51 28.44
CA THR A 36 -12.80 -17.59 27.54
C THR A 36 -12.37 -17.21 26.12
N LEU A 37 -12.02 -18.19 25.30
CA LEU A 37 -11.57 -17.96 23.92
C LEU A 37 -12.56 -17.04 23.16
N GLU A 38 -13.85 -17.19 23.42
CA GLU A 38 -14.94 -16.36 22.87
C GLU A 38 -14.85 -14.87 23.29
N GLU A 39 -14.53 -14.58 24.55
CA GLU A 39 -14.41 -13.19 25.02
C GLU A 39 -13.19 -12.48 24.42
N LEU A 40 -12.11 -13.24 24.19
CA LEU A 40 -10.91 -12.73 23.54
C LEU A 40 -11.16 -12.47 22.05
N GLU A 41 -11.83 -13.40 21.36
CA GLU A 41 -12.25 -13.23 19.97
C GLU A 41 -13.21 -12.04 19.78
N ALA A 42 -14.18 -11.86 20.69
CA ALA A 42 -15.09 -10.73 20.64
C ALA A 42 -14.39 -9.37 20.83
N ALA A 43 -13.38 -9.31 21.71
CA ALA A 43 -12.56 -8.11 21.90
C ALA A 43 -11.69 -7.80 20.67
N ILE A 44 -11.11 -8.82 20.04
CA ILE A 44 -10.32 -8.69 18.81
C ILE A 44 -11.21 -8.23 17.65
N ALA A 45 -12.39 -8.83 17.47
CA ALA A 45 -13.35 -8.45 16.42
C ALA A 45 -13.79 -6.99 16.59
N LYS A 46 -14.09 -6.55 17.81
CA LYS A 46 -14.47 -5.17 18.11
C LYS A 46 -13.32 -4.19 17.84
N ALA A 47 -12.08 -4.57 18.17
CA ALA A 47 -10.90 -3.75 17.88
C ALA A 47 -10.61 -3.66 16.37
N ALA A 48 -10.75 -4.77 15.63
CA ALA A 48 -10.59 -4.82 14.18
C ALA A 48 -11.64 -3.95 13.46
N GLU A 49 -12.91 -4.02 13.90
CA GLU A 49 -13.99 -3.19 13.36
C GLU A 49 -13.75 -1.69 13.61
N SER A 50 -13.29 -1.31 14.81
CA SER A 50 -13.04 0.09 15.16
C SER A 50 -11.81 0.71 14.48
N SER A 51 -10.83 -0.10 14.08
CA SER A 51 -9.56 0.36 13.52
C SER A 51 -9.55 0.38 11.99
N GLY A 52 -10.54 -0.24 11.32
CA GLY A 52 -10.56 -0.38 9.86
C GLY A 52 -9.38 -1.20 9.31
N ILE A 53 -8.67 -1.91 10.20
CA ILE A 53 -7.54 -2.79 9.88
C ILE A 53 -8.11 -4.20 9.72
N PRO A 54 -7.78 -4.93 8.63
CA PRO A 54 -8.22 -6.31 8.46
C PRO A 54 -7.77 -7.18 9.64
N GLU A 55 -8.56 -8.20 10.00
CA GLU A 55 -8.38 -9.00 11.23
C GLU A 55 -6.98 -9.58 11.46
N THR A 56 -6.17 -9.72 10.41
CA THR A 56 -4.78 -10.20 10.52
C THR A 56 -3.78 -9.10 10.97
N GLY A 57 -4.22 -7.85 11.19
CA GLY A 57 -3.34 -6.74 11.57
C GLY A 57 -2.31 -6.33 10.51
N MET A 58 -2.31 -6.99 9.34
CA MET A 58 -1.37 -6.74 8.26
C MET A 58 -2.04 -5.93 7.14
N PRO A 59 -1.39 -4.87 6.63
CA PRO A 59 -1.92 -4.10 5.51
C PRO A 59 -2.10 -5.02 4.27
N PRO A 60 -3.18 -4.83 3.48
CA PRO A 60 -3.39 -5.60 2.26
C PRO A 60 -2.16 -5.59 1.37
N ARG A 61 -1.71 -6.73 0.83
CA ARG A 61 -0.49 -6.81 0.00
C ARG A 61 -0.45 -5.78 -1.13
N ALA A 62 -1.61 -5.42 -1.67
CA ALA A 62 -1.76 -4.44 -2.73
C ALA A 62 -1.44 -2.98 -2.30
N SER A 63 -1.56 -2.65 -1.00
CA SER A 63 -1.19 -1.33 -0.48
C SER A 63 0.32 -1.19 -0.26
N VAL A 64 0.99 -2.28 0.14
CA VAL A 64 2.45 -2.30 0.37
C VAL A 64 3.23 -2.48 -0.94
N HIS A 65 2.69 -3.24 -1.89
CA HIS A 65 3.32 -3.50 -3.19
C HIS A 65 2.41 -3.04 -4.32
N PRO A 66 2.30 -1.71 -4.56
CA PRO A 66 1.55 -1.21 -5.69
C PRO A 66 2.17 -1.74 -7.00
N SER A 67 1.37 -2.47 -7.79
CA SER A 67 1.84 -3.00 -9.07
C SER A 67 2.18 -1.86 -10.04
N SER A 68 3.45 -1.77 -10.45
CA SER A 68 3.93 -0.76 -11.41
C SER A 68 3.46 -0.98 -12.85
N ARG A 69 2.66 -2.03 -13.10
CA ARG A 69 2.19 -2.46 -14.44
C ARG A 69 1.50 -1.34 -15.23
N ARG A 70 0.83 -0.40 -14.55
CA ARG A 70 0.12 0.71 -15.21
C ARG A 70 1.06 1.71 -15.91
N ASN A 71 2.29 1.86 -15.45
CA ASN A 71 3.20 2.88 -16.00
C ASN A 71 3.89 2.42 -17.28
N TRP A 72 4.15 1.11 -17.42
CA TRP A 72 4.83 0.55 -18.58
C TRP A 72 4.00 0.60 -19.87
N SER A 73 2.67 0.44 -19.77
CA SER A 73 1.80 0.49 -20.95
C SER A 73 1.83 1.85 -21.64
N ARG A 74 1.83 2.95 -20.88
CA ARG A 74 1.89 4.31 -21.43
C ARG A 74 3.20 4.57 -22.18
N TRP A 75 4.32 4.15 -21.61
CA TRP A 75 5.64 4.30 -22.26
C TRP A 75 5.77 3.43 -23.50
N PHE A 76 5.24 2.20 -23.48
CA PHE A 76 5.21 1.31 -24.63
C PHE A 76 4.50 1.93 -25.83
N TYR A 77 3.28 2.46 -25.65
CA TYR A 77 2.54 3.10 -26.74
C TYR A 77 3.21 4.38 -27.24
N ARG A 78 3.82 5.18 -26.35
CA ARG A 78 4.59 6.37 -26.76
C ARG A 78 5.80 5.98 -27.62
N ALA A 79 6.54 4.94 -27.22
CA ALA A 79 7.66 4.43 -27.99
C ALA A 79 7.21 3.90 -29.37
N LEU A 80 6.08 3.18 -29.42
CA LEU A 80 5.52 2.67 -30.67
C LEU A 80 5.18 3.80 -31.65
N VAL A 81 4.54 4.88 -31.17
CA VAL A 81 4.21 6.05 -31.99
C VAL A 81 5.47 6.75 -32.50
N VAL A 82 6.48 6.92 -31.66
CA VAL A 82 7.76 7.53 -32.05
C VAL A 82 8.44 6.69 -33.14
N LEU A 83 8.49 5.38 -32.97
CA LEU A 83 9.12 4.47 -33.93
C LEU A 83 8.37 4.46 -35.27
N PHE A 84 7.04 4.47 -35.24
CA PHE A 84 6.21 4.61 -36.43
C PHE A 84 6.47 5.93 -37.16
N ALA A 85 6.48 7.05 -36.45
CA ALA A 85 6.74 8.37 -37.05
C ALA A 85 8.14 8.46 -37.67
N ALA A 86 9.16 7.87 -37.02
CA ALA A 86 10.51 7.79 -37.54
C ALA A 86 10.59 6.99 -38.85
N LEU A 87 9.93 5.82 -38.90
CA LEU A 87 9.85 4.99 -40.10
C LEU A 87 9.17 5.74 -41.26
N VAL A 88 8.02 6.36 -41.00
CA VAL A 88 7.28 7.13 -42.02
C VAL A 88 8.12 8.29 -42.54
N SER A 89 8.74 9.05 -41.64
CA SER A 89 9.58 10.20 -42.02
C SER A 89 10.81 9.77 -42.81
N GLY A 90 11.45 8.65 -42.41
CA GLY A 90 12.57 8.08 -43.13
C GLY A 90 12.19 7.61 -44.53
N LEU A 91 11.02 6.97 -44.69
CA LEU A 91 10.51 6.54 -45.98
C LEU A 91 10.17 7.74 -46.88
N PHE A 92 9.57 8.79 -46.31
CA PHE A 92 9.23 10.00 -47.05
C PHE A 92 10.47 10.74 -47.55
N TRP A 93 11.50 10.86 -46.71
CA TRP A 93 12.77 11.47 -47.09
C TRP A 93 13.46 10.65 -48.19
N TRP A 94 13.55 9.34 -48.02
CA TRP A 94 14.17 8.48 -49.02
C TRP A 94 13.43 8.51 -50.36
N GLY A 95 12.10 8.44 -50.34
CA GLY A 95 11.27 8.52 -51.54
C GLY A 95 11.33 9.89 -52.25
N ASN A 96 11.56 10.98 -51.51
CA ASN A 96 11.71 12.32 -52.09
C ASN A 96 13.15 12.63 -52.55
N GLN A 97 14.12 11.77 -52.22
CA GLN A 97 15.50 11.89 -52.66
C GLN A 97 15.77 11.13 -53.98
N GLN A 98 14.81 10.32 -54.46
CA GLN A 98 14.78 9.74 -55.81
C GLN A 98 14.02 10.63 -56.77
#